data_AF-A0A2D0L719-F1
#
_entry.id   AF-A0A2D0L719-F1
#
_cell.length_a   1.000
_cell.length_b   1.000
_cell.length_c   1.000
_cell.angle_alpha   90.00
_cell.angle_beta   90.00
_cell.angle_gamma   90.00
#
_symmetry.space_group_name_H-M   'P 1'
#
loop_
_entity.id
_entity.type
_entity.pdbx_description
1 polymer ?
#
loop_
_entity_poly.entity_id
_entity_poly.type
_entity_poly.pdbx_seq_one_letter_code
_entity_poly.pdbx_strand_id
1 'polypeptide(L)'
;MGWTLLAASLALLDIRQKIAFFIAFLAIAVGISTHILAYPAITSLLMISVLGVAHVYFNTKRHFIGKSITEAMLVIVSILLFIHFIPGFHNLKYLDKVQVGPLSAPFSMYFNFDKALVPFLLLCCMPSLFRCNPVVNAPAHGWALLIAAIPALLGLATSLGGLAVELHLPSWFPAFVVANILFVSLAEEALFRGYIQQKLSQWMNPYFALIITSLLFGAAHFAGGGLLMAFATLAGLIYGIAWMWSGRLWVAVGFHFTLNVLHLLFYTYPIKTIIS
;
A
#
# COMPACT_ATOMS: atom_id res chain seq x y z
N MET A 1 -5.30 -20.60 5.00
CA MET A 1 -6.60 -20.12 5.52
C MET A 1 -6.53 -18.69 6.07
N GLY A 2 -5.55 -18.32 6.91
CA GLY A 2 -5.45 -16.95 7.45
C GLY A 2 -5.34 -15.86 6.38
N TRP A 3 -4.41 -16.01 5.42
CA TRP A 3 -4.23 -15.02 4.33
C TRP A 3 -5.40 -14.93 3.37
N THR A 4 -6.11 -16.02 3.09
CA THR A 4 -7.29 -16.01 2.22
C THR A 4 -8.45 -15.25 2.87
N LEU A 5 -8.64 -15.42 4.18
CA LEU A 5 -9.61 -14.62 4.94
C LEU A 5 -9.21 -13.14 4.95
N LEU A 6 -7.93 -12.83 5.19
CA LEU A 6 -7.45 -11.46 5.19
C LEU A 6 -7.59 -10.78 3.82
N ALA A 7 -7.29 -11.50 2.74
CA ALA A 7 -7.51 -11.04 1.37
C ALA A 7 -8.99 -10.73 1.09
N ALA A 8 -9.89 -11.66 1.46
CA ALA A 8 -11.34 -11.46 1.30
C ALA A 8 -11.84 -10.26 2.12
N SER A 9 -11.33 -10.09 3.34
CA SER A 9 -11.63 -8.94 4.20
C SER A 9 -11.22 -7.62 3.55
N LEU A 10 -10.00 -7.52 3.03
CA LEU A 10 -9.49 -6.35 2.33
C LEU A 10 -10.32 -5.99 1.08
N ALA A 11 -10.67 -6.98 0.28
CA ALA A 11 -11.50 -6.77 -0.92
C ALA A 11 -12.89 -6.21 -0.58
N LEU A 12 -13.44 -6.57 0.57
CA LEU A 12 -14.76 -6.11 1.04
C LEU A 12 -14.70 -4.79 1.82
N LEU A 13 -13.52 -4.28 2.14
CA LEU A 13 -13.35 -3.18 3.11
C LEU A 13 -14.02 -1.87 2.67
N ASP A 14 -14.03 -1.53 1.38
CA ASP A 14 -14.74 -0.34 0.87
C ASP A 14 -16.27 -0.50 0.88
N ILE A 15 -16.79 -1.71 0.62
CA ILE A 15 -18.21 -1.92 0.29
C ILE A 15 -19.00 -2.43 1.50
N ARG A 16 -18.42 -3.30 2.31
CA ARG A 16 -19.08 -4.04 3.40
C ARG A 16 -18.21 -4.03 4.67
N GLN A 17 -17.88 -2.83 5.16
CA GLN A 17 -16.97 -2.63 6.30
C GLN A 17 -17.22 -3.57 7.48
N LYS A 18 -18.46 -3.69 7.99
CA LYS A 18 -18.77 -4.58 9.13
C LYS A 18 -18.40 -6.04 8.86
N ILE A 19 -18.68 -6.52 7.65
CA ILE A 19 -18.33 -7.89 7.24
C ILE A 19 -16.81 -8.01 7.07
N ALA A 20 -16.15 -7.00 6.48
CA ALA A 20 -14.71 -6.96 6.37
C ALA A 20 -14.03 -7.05 7.75
N PHE A 21 -14.40 -6.20 8.71
CA PHE A 21 -13.85 -6.25 10.08
C PHE A 21 -14.10 -7.60 10.77
N PHE A 22 -15.27 -8.20 10.58
CA PHE A 22 -15.56 -9.53 11.11
C PHE A 22 -14.65 -10.61 10.49
N ILE A 23 -14.47 -10.61 9.16
CA ILE A 23 -13.55 -11.54 8.49
C ILE A 23 -12.10 -11.29 8.89
N ALA A 24 -11.69 -10.04 9.10
CA ALA A 24 -10.35 -9.70 9.61
C ALA A 24 -10.15 -10.27 11.02
N PHE A 25 -11.16 -10.17 11.89
CA PHE A 25 -11.12 -10.80 13.21
C PHE A 25 -10.97 -12.32 13.11
N LEU A 26 -11.70 -12.98 12.20
CA LEU A 26 -11.51 -14.41 11.94
C LEU A 26 -10.11 -14.73 11.40
N ALA A 27 -9.56 -13.90 10.51
CA ALA A 27 -8.19 -14.03 10.02
C ALA A 27 -7.16 -13.93 11.16
N ILE A 28 -7.37 -13.03 12.13
CA ILE A 28 -6.53 -12.91 13.33
C ILE A 28 -6.66 -14.17 14.20
N ALA A 29 -7.88 -14.63 14.48
CA ALA A 29 -8.12 -15.84 15.29
C ALA A 29 -7.46 -17.07 14.65
N VAL A 30 -7.62 -17.25 13.33
CA VAL A 30 -6.92 -18.29 12.57
C VAL A 30 -5.41 -18.09 12.65
N GLY A 31 -4.93 -16.86 12.48
CA GLY A 31 -3.50 -16.52 12.56
C GLY A 31 -2.86 -16.88 13.89
N ILE A 32 -3.59 -16.72 15.00
CA ILE A 32 -3.18 -17.16 16.33
C ILE A 32 -3.14 -18.69 16.39
N SER A 33 -4.22 -19.35 15.97
CA SER A 33 -4.32 -20.83 16.01
C SER A 33 -3.27 -21.55 15.16
N THR A 34 -2.79 -20.90 14.08
CA THR A 34 -1.78 -21.46 13.17
C THR A 34 -0.39 -20.86 13.40
N HIS A 35 -0.15 -20.16 14.52
CA HIS A 35 1.14 -19.56 14.88
C HIS A 35 1.73 -18.56 13.87
N ILE A 36 0.89 -17.99 12.99
CA ILE A 36 1.25 -16.86 12.13
C ILE A 36 1.46 -15.61 13.01
N LEU A 37 0.65 -15.49 14.06
CA LEU A 37 0.73 -14.42 15.05
C LEU A 37 1.26 -15.00 16.36
N ALA A 38 2.50 -14.66 16.69
CA ALA A 38 3.12 -15.01 17.97
C ALA A 38 2.68 -14.05 19.09
N TYR A 39 3.03 -14.37 20.33
CA TYR A 39 2.64 -13.57 21.51
C TYR A 39 2.92 -12.07 21.38
N PRO A 40 4.07 -11.60 20.85
CA PRO A 40 4.30 -10.16 20.69
C PRO A 40 3.33 -9.48 19.70
N ALA A 41 2.91 -10.19 18.64
CA ALA A 41 1.92 -9.65 17.71
C ALA A 41 0.53 -9.62 18.35
N ILE A 42 0.16 -10.65 19.12
CA ILE A 42 -1.13 -10.70 19.81
C ILE A 42 -1.26 -9.54 20.80
N THR A 43 -0.24 -9.31 21.64
CA THR A 43 -0.24 -8.18 22.58
C THR A 43 -0.31 -6.84 21.85
N SER A 44 0.45 -6.68 20.76
CA SER A 44 0.39 -5.47 19.93
C SER A 44 -1.00 -5.24 19.34
N LEU A 45 -1.66 -6.28 18.82
CA LEU A 45 -3.00 -6.19 18.25
C LEU A 45 -4.07 -5.85 19.31
N LEU A 46 -3.92 -6.37 20.53
CA LEU A 46 -4.77 -5.99 21.66
C LEU A 46 -4.60 -4.51 22.01
N MET A 47 -3.36 -4.02 22.10
CA MET A 47 -3.07 -2.60 22.36
C MET A 47 -3.60 -1.69 21.25
N ILE A 48 -3.45 -2.09 19.98
CA ILE A 48 -4.03 -1.39 18.83
C ILE A 48 -5.55 -1.34 18.92
N SER A 49 -6.19 -2.44 19.33
CA SER A 49 -7.65 -2.50 19.47
C SER A 49 -8.15 -1.56 20.57
N VAL A 50 -7.48 -1.55 21.73
CA VAL A 50 -7.77 -0.61 22.82
C VAL A 50 -7.59 0.84 22.37
N LEU A 51 -6.50 1.12 21.65
CA LEU A 51 -6.22 2.44 21.10
C LEU A 51 -7.29 2.88 20.08
N GLY A 52 -7.74 1.97 19.21
CA GLY A 52 -8.82 2.20 18.27
C GLY A 52 -10.16 2.52 18.96
N VAL A 53 -10.51 1.75 20.00
CA VAL A 53 -11.71 2.03 20.83
C VAL A 53 -11.60 3.39 21.51
N ALA A 54 -10.44 3.72 22.08
CA ALA A 54 -10.19 5.02 22.70
C ALA A 54 -10.32 6.17 21.68
N HIS A 55 -9.79 6.00 20.46
CA HIS A 55 -9.94 6.98 19.38
C HIS A 55 -11.41 7.22 19.03
N VAL A 56 -12.18 6.15 18.83
CA VAL A 56 -13.62 6.24 18.55
C VAL A 56 -14.34 6.96 19.70
N TYR A 57 -14.05 6.58 20.95
CA TYR A 57 -14.63 7.22 22.13
C TYR A 57 -14.37 8.73 22.17
N PHE A 58 -13.11 9.16 22.02
CA PHE A 58 -12.77 10.59 22.03
C PHE A 58 -13.39 11.34 20.84
N ASN A 59 -13.47 10.72 19.66
CA ASN A 59 -14.12 11.31 18.50
C ASN A 59 -15.64 11.48 18.73
N THR A 60 -16.32 10.48 19.29
CA THR A 60 -17.75 10.57 19.64
C THR A 60 -18.02 11.62 20.72
N LYS A 61 -17.14 11.72 21.73
CA LYS A 61 -17.23 12.75 22.78
C LYS A 61 -16.75 14.14 22.32
N ARG A 62 -16.31 14.29 21.06
CA ARG A 62 -15.73 15.52 20.51
C ARG A 62 -14.55 16.06 21.32
N HIS A 63 -13.81 15.19 22.00
CA HIS A 63 -12.65 15.56 22.80
C HIS A 63 -11.42 15.69 21.89
N PHE A 64 -11.15 16.92 21.43
CA PHE A 64 -10.15 17.21 20.39
C PHE A 64 -8.75 16.68 20.73
N ILE A 65 -8.23 16.96 21.91
CA ILE A 65 -6.86 16.56 22.30
C ILE A 65 -6.71 15.04 22.31
N GLY A 66 -7.66 14.34 22.95
CA GLY A 66 -7.65 12.87 23.02
C GLY A 66 -7.78 12.22 21.64
N LYS A 67 -8.62 12.79 20.76
CA LYS A 67 -8.74 12.34 19.37
C LYS A 67 -7.41 12.50 18.64
N SER A 68 -6.78 13.68 18.70
CA SER A 68 -5.53 13.96 17.97
C SER A 68 -4.37 13.09 18.45
N ILE A 69 -4.24 12.86 19.76
CA ILE A 69 -3.21 11.98 20.34
C ILE A 69 -3.41 10.54 19.85
N THR A 70 -4.64 10.01 19.98
CA THR A 70 -4.92 8.63 19.56
C THR A 70 -4.78 8.44 18.05
N GLU A 71 -5.17 9.43 17.24
CA GLU A 71 -4.95 9.44 15.79
C GLU A 71 -3.46 9.36 15.46
N ALA A 72 -2.64 10.22 16.07
CA ALA A 72 -1.19 10.21 15.87
C ALA A 72 -0.57 8.86 16.24
N MET A 73 -0.98 8.27 17.38
CA MET A 73 -0.50 6.94 17.79
C MET A 73 -0.91 5.85 16.80
N LEU A 74 -2.16 5.85 16.30
CA LEU A 74 -2.62 4.88 15.31
C LEU A 74 -1.85 4.98 13.99
N VAL A 75 -1.51 6.19 13.56
CA VAL A 75 -0.68 6.43 12.37
C VAL A 75 0.73 5.93 12.57
N ILE A 76 1.34 6.23 13.72
CA ILE A 76 2.68 5.72 14.07
C ILE A 76 2.67 4.20 14.03
N VAL A 77 1.69 3.55 14.66
CA VAL A 77 1.58 2.09 14.64
C VAL A 77 1.33 1.55 13.23
N SER A 78 0.54 2.25 12.41
CA SER A 78 0.35 1.89 11.00
C SER A 78 1.68 1.92 10.24
N ILE A 79 2.53 2.92 10.47
CA ILE A 79 3.88 2.99 9.88
C ILE A 79 4.74 1.84 10.39
N LEU A 80 4.72 1.54 11.70
CA LEU A 80 5.51 0.45 12.28
C LEU A 80 5.09 -0.94 11.74
N LEU A 81 3.80 -1.17 11.51
CA LEU A 81 3.29 -2.36 10.81
C LEU A 81 3.72 -2.38 9.34
N PHE A 82 3.65 -1.22 8.68
CA PHE A 82 4.01 -1.07 7.27
C PHE A 82 5.48 -1.43 6.99
N ILE A 83 6.39 -1.08 7.91
CA ILE A 83 7.83 -1.37 7.81
C ILE A 83 8.25 -2.66 8.54
N HIS A 84 7.29 -3.47 9.00
CA HIS A 84 7.55 -4.74 9.70
C HIS A 84 8.37 -4.63 10.99
N PHE A 85 8.27 -3.49 11.69
CA PHE A 85 9.04 -3.28 12.92
C PHE A 85 8.44 -3.98 14.15
N ILE A 86 7.13 -4.21 14.14
CA ILE A 86 6.44 -4.88 15.25
C ILE A 86 6.74 -6.39 15.19
N PRO A 87 7.31 -7.00 16.25
CA PRO A 87 7.67 -8.41 16.23
C PRO A 87 6.46 -9.34 16.32
N GLY A 88 6.68 -10.60 15.97
CA GLY A 88 5.71 -11.69 16.15
C GLY A 88 4.76 -11.90 14.97
N PHE A 89 4.93 -11.19 13.86
CA PHE A 89 4.25 -11.48 12.61
C PHE A 89 5.11 -12.40 11.74
N HIS A 90 4.72 -13.68 11.62
CA HIS A 90 5.37 -14.65 10.75
C HIS A 90 4.74 -14.61 9.36
N ASN A 91 5.10 -13.58 8.58
CA ASN A 91 4.58 -13.36 7.24
C ASN A 91 4.94 -14.52 6.28
N LEU A 92 3.99 -14.95 5.45
CA LEU A 92 4.20 -16.06 4.52
C LEU A 92 5.13 -15.60 3.40
N LYS A 93 6.36 -16.12 3.39
CA LYS A 93 7.29 -16.01 2.28
C LYS A 93 6.89 -16.98 1.18
N TYR A 94 6.16 -16.48 0.18
CA TYR A 94 5.64 -17.31 -0.91
C TYR A 94 6.70 -17.58 -1.99
N LEU A 95 7.54 -16.57 -2.30
CA LEU A 95 8.71 -16.72 -3.17
C LEU A 95 9.96 -16.39 -2.36
N ASP A 96 10.99 -17.22 -2.48
CA ASP A 96 12.29 -17.01 -1.86
C ASP A 96 13.38 -16.91 -2.92
N LYS A 97 13.91 -15.70 -3.11
CA LYS A 97 15.04 -15.38 -4.00
C LYS A 97 14.92 -16.03 -5.38
N VAL A 98 13.71 -16.05 -5.94
CA VAL A 98 13.48 -16.61 -7.28
C VAL A 98 14.07 -15.66 -8.32
N GLN A 99 14.74 -16.22 -9.31
CA GLN A 99 15.22 -15.44 -10.45
C GLN A 99 14.12 -15.38 -11.51
N VAL A 100 13.59 -14.18 -11.77
CA VAL A 100 12.48 -13.98 -12.72
C VAL A 100 12.97 -14.11 -14.17
N GLY A 101 14.17 -13.57 -14.44
CA GLY A 101 14.86 -13.60 -15.73
C GLY A 101 16.38 -13.46 -15.58
N PRO A 102 17.15 -13.72 -16.64
CA PRO A 102 18.62 -13.68 -16.60
C PRO A 102 19.22 -12.32 -16.20
N LEU A 103 18.54 -11.21 -16.50
CA LEU A 103 19.00 -9.84 -16.15
C LEU A 103 18.38 -9.31 -14.86
N SER A 104 17.54 -10.12 -14.20
CA SER A 104 16.76 -9.75 -13.03
C SER A 104 17.44 -10.19 -11.73
N ALA A 105 17.44 -9.31 -10.73
CA ALA A 105 17.92 -9.66 -9.39
C ALA A 105 16.97 -10.66 -8.68
N PRO A 106 17.45 -11.43 -7.69
CA PRO A 106 16.59 -12.37 -6.97
C PRO A 106 15.39 -11.69 -6.30
N PHE A 107 14.19 -12.17 -6.61
CA PHE A 107 12.93 -11.67 -6.08
C PHE A 107 12.42 -12.51 -4.91
N SER A 108 11.96 -11.87 -3.85
CA SER A 108 11.19 -12.54 -2.78
C SER A 108 9.85 -11.85 -2.62
N MET A 109 8.80 -12.65 -2.44
CA MET A 109 7.43 -12.17 -2.31
C MET A 109 6.81 -12.69 -1.02
N TYR A 110 6.18 -11.80 -0.28
CA TYR A 110 5.52 -12.12 0.98
C TYR A 110 4.05 -11.76 0.93
N PHE A 111 3.22 -12.58 1.58
CA PHE A 111 1.90 -12.15 2.03
C PHE A 111 2.03 -11.61 3.45
N ASN A 112 2.18 -10.29 3.54
CA ASN A 112 2.44 -9.60 4.80
C ASN A 112 1.15 -9.36 5.59
N PHE A 113 0.99 -10.07 6.71
CA PHE A 113 -0.19 -9.99 7.56
C PHE A 113 -0.29 -8.64 8.26
N ASP A 114 0.83 -8.16 8.84
CA ASP A 114 0.96 -6.86 9.49
C ASP A 114 0.61 -5.68 8.58
N LYS A 115 1.29 -5.57 7.43
CA LYS A 115 1.06 -4.49 6.45
C LYS A 115 -0.39 -4.48 5.94
N ALA A 116 -0.99 -5.66 5.77
CA ALA A 116 -2.40 -5.79 5.37
C ALA A 116 -3.40 -5.25 6.41
N LEU A 117 -3.01 -5.02 7.67
CA LEU A 117 -3.89 -4.42 8.67
C LEU A 117 -3.98 -2.89 8.56
N VAL A 118 -3.01 -2.24 7.89
CA VAL A 118 -2.90 -0.78 7.79
C VAL A 118 -4.20 -0.10 7.28
N PRO A 119 -4.86 -0.57 6.21
CA PRO A 119 -6.12 0.03 5.77
C PRO A 119 -7.24 0.03 6.84
N PHE A 120 -7.30 -0.99 7.70
CA PHE A 120 -8.30 -1.05 8.78
C PHE A 120 -8.03 0.00 9.85
N LEU A 121 -6.78 0.15 10.26
CA LEU A 121 -6.37 1.13 11.27
C LEU A 121 -6.63 2.56 10.77
N LEU A 122 -6.21 2.85 9.53
CA LEU A 122 -6.38 4.18 8.94
C LEU A 122 -7.84 4.52 8.65
N LEU A 123 -8.69 3.53 8.39
CA LEU A 123 -10.14 3.74 8.23
C LEU A 123 -10.80 4.20 9.53
N CYS A 124 -10.30 3.74 10.69
CA CYS A 124 -10.75 4.24 11.99
C CYS A 124 -10.42 5.73 12.18
N CYS A 125 -9.28 6.19 11.66
CA CYS A 125 -8.85 7.59 11.73
C CYS A 125 -9.52 8.48 10.67
N MET A 126 -9.73 7.95 9.47
CA MET A 126 -10.23 8.68 8.30
C MET A 126 -11.39 7.89 7.67
N PRO A 127 -12.66 8.16 8.06
CA PRO A 127 -13.82 7.44 7.50
C PRO A 127 -13.98 7.56 5.98
N SER A 128 -13.39 8.61 5.38
CA SER A 128 -13.35 8.85 3.94
C SER A 128 -12.12 8.25 3.24
N LEU A 129 -11.39 7.32 3.88
CA LEU A 129 -10.16 6.69 3.37
C LEU A 129 -10.32 6.16 1.93
N PHE A 130 -11.43 5.48 1.66
CA PHE A 130 -11.67 4.85 0.36
C PHE A 130 -12.29 5.79 -0.67
N ARG A 131 -13.07 6.79 -0.20
CA ARG A 131 -13.86 7.68 -1.04
C ARG A 131 -13.94 9.07 -0.42
N CYS A 132 -13.54 10.06 -1.20
CA CYS A 132 -13.70 11.47 -0.93
C CYS A 132 -14.24 12.19 -2.18
N ASN A 133 -14.51 13.49 -2.07
CA ASN A 133 -14.83 14.28 -3.25
C ASN A 133 -13.58 14.42 -4.12
N PRO A 134 -13.68 14.29 -5.46
CA PRO A 134 -12.58 14.57 -6.34
C PRO A 134 -12.18 16.05 -6.23
N VAL A 135 -10.87 16.31 -6.29
CA VAL A 135 -10.32 17.67 -6.22
C VAL A 135 -10.42 18.38 -7.57
N VAL A 136 -10.27 17.62 -8.66
CA VAL A 136 -10.30 18.13 -10.03
C VAL A 136 -11.11 17.19 -10.91
N ASN A 137 -12.02 17.74 -11.72
CA ASN A 137 -12.71 16.98 -12.74
C ASN A 137 -11.84 16.93 -14.00
N ALA A 138 -11.08 15.85 -14.16
CA ALA A 138 -10.18 15.70 -15.30
C ALA A 138 -10.92 15.30 -16.58
N PRO A 139 -10.59 15.90 -17.74
CA PRO A 139 -11.14 15.50 -19.03
C PRO A 139 -10.59 14.15 -19.49
N ALA A 140 -11.25 13.51 -20.46
CA ALA A 140 -10.87 12.18 -20.96
C ALA A 140 -9.42 12.09 -21.48
N HIS A 141 -8.94 13.14 -22.16
CA HIS A 141 -7.54 13.18 -22.63
C HIS A 141 -6.54 13.27 -21.47
N GLY A 142 -6.91 13.89 -20.34
CA GLY A 142 -6.08 13.91 -19.14
C GLY A 142 -5.88 12.51 -18.57
N TRP A 143 -6.96 11.72 -18.50
CA TRP A 143 -6.89 10.30 -18.13
C TRP A 143 -6.05 9.49 -19.10
N ALA A 144 -6.19 9.71 -20.41
CA ALA A 144 -5.37 9.04 -21.41
C ALA A 144 -3.87 9.33 -21.22
N LEU A 145 -3.50 10.59 -20.97
CA LEU A 145 -2.12 10.98 -20.67
C LEU A 145 -1.62 10.34 -19.38
N LEU A 146 -2.44 10.28 -18.33
CA LEU A 146 -2.05 9.66 -17.06
C LEU A 146 -1.84 8.14 -17.21
N ILE A 147 -2.68 7.47 -17.99
CA ILE A 147 -2.50 6.04 -18.32
C ILE A 147 -1.21 5.84 -19.12
N ALA A 148 -0.95 6.69 -20.12
CA ALA A 148 0.28 6.65 -20.91
C ALA A 148 1.55 6.96 -20.09
N ALA A 149 1.42 7.67 -18.97
CA ALA A 149 2.54 7.96 -18.07
C ALA A 149 3.13 6.69 -17.43
N ILE A 150 2.36 5.61 -17.25
CA ILE A 150 2.87 4.35 -16.70
C ILE A 150 3.94 3.72 -17.62
N PRO A 151 3.64 3.35 -18.88
CA PRO A 151 4.66 2.81 -19.78
C PRO A 151 5.77 3.82 -20.09
N ALA A 152 5.46 5.13 -20.13
CA ALA A 152 6.49 6.15 -20.29
C ALA A 152 7.50 6.16 -19.13
N LEU A 153 7.03 6.00 -17.88
CA LEU A 153 7.88 5.93 -16.70
C LEU A 153 8.78 4.68 -16.72
N LEU A 154 8.23 3.51 -17.09
CA LEU A 154 9.01 2.27 -17.24
C LEU A 154 10.03 2.37 -18.40
N GLY A 155 9.64 3.02 -19.50
CA GLY A 155 10.53 3.33 -20.62
C GLY A 155 11.67 4.27 -20.22
N LEU A 156 11.39 5.29 -19.42
CA LEU A 156 12.40 6.19 -18.86
C LEU A 156 13.37 5.45 -17.92
N ALA A 157 12.86 4.55 -17.08
CA ALA A 157 13.70 3.70 -16.24
C ALA A 157 14.60 2.77 -17.05
N THR A 158 14.13 2.32 -18.21
CA THR A 158 14.92 1.52 -19.15
C THR A 158 16.01 2.37 -19.82
N SER A 159 15.70 3.57 -20.30
CA SER A 159 16.67 4.43 -20.98
C SER A 159 17.77 4.95 -20.05
N LEU A 160 17.45 5.14 -18.77
CA LEU A 160 18.41 5.48 -17.72
C LEU A 160 19.15 4.26 -17.15
N GLY A 161 18.92 3.06 -17.69
CA GLY A 161 19.65 1.84 -17.37
C GLY A 161 19.23 1.15 -16.07
N GLY A 162 18.20 1.65 -15.38
CA GLY A 162 17.66 1.03 -14.15
C GLY A 162 16.84 -0.23 -14.39
N LEU A 163 16.26 -0.36 -15.59
CA LEU A 163 15.55 -1.55 -16.07
C LEU A 163 16.10 -2.01 -17.43
N ALA A 164 15.79 -3.23 -17.82
CA ALA A 164 15.88 -3.71 -19.20
C ALA A 164 14.56 -4.36 -19.61
N VAL A 165 14.25 -4.34 -20.91
CA VAL A 165 13.09 -5.09 -21.43
C VAL A 165 13.39 -6.58 -21.30
N GLU A 166 12.52 -7.29 -20.58
CA GLU A 166 12.65 -8.71 -20.29
C GLU A 166 11.25 -9.28 -20.09
N LEU A 167 10.81 -10.17 -20.99
CA LEU A 167 9.44 -10.67 -20.98
C LEU A 167 9.30 -11.85 -20.02
N HIS A 168 8.30 -11.78 -19.15
CA HIS A 168 8.02 -12.81 -18.17
C HIS A 168 6.54 -13.19 -18.17
N LEU A 169 6.27 -14.47 -17.92
CA LEU A 169 4.94 -14.93 -17.50
C LEU A 169 5.12 -16.08 -16.50
N PRO A 170 5.53 -15.76 -15.26
CA PRO A 170 5.85 -16.79 -14.29
C PRO A 170 4.59 -17.57 -13.89
N SER A 171 4.75 -18.87 -13.59
CA SER A 171 3.63 -19.72 -13.14
C SER A 171 2.97 -19.22 -11.85
N TRP A 172 3.69 -18.44 -11.04
CA TRP A 172 3.19 -17.80 -9.82
C TRP A 172 2.52 -16.43 -10.04
N PHE A 173 2.34 -15.99 -11.30
CA PHE A 173 1.69 -14.71 -11.63
C PHE A 173 0.32 -14.51 -10.95
N PRO A 174 -0.59 -15.51 -10.85
CA PRO A 174 -1.85 -15.33 -10.13
C PRO A 174 -1.66 -14.98 -8.64
N ALA A 175 -0.66 -15.59 -7.99
CA ALA A 175 -0.34 -15.28 -6.59
C ALA A 175 0.24 -13.87 -6.46
N PHE A 176 1.08 -13.45 -7.42
CA PHE A 176 1.57 -12.08 -7.50
C PHE A 176 0.44 -11.07 -7.65
N VAL A 177 -0.56 -11.34 -8.50
CA VAL A 177 -1.71 -10.46 -8.68
C VAL A 177 -2.43 -10.20 -7.35
N VAL A 178 -2.75 -11.27 -6.62
CA VAL A 178 -3.46 -11.17 -5.33
C VAL A 178 -2.59 -10.48 -4.28
N ALA A 179 -1.31 -10.86 -4.17
CA ALA A 179 -0.38 -10.24 -3.21
C ALA A 179 -0.21 -8.75 -3.50
N ASN A 180 0.02 -8.38 -4.76
CA ASN A 180 0.31 -7.01 -5.15
C ASN A 180 -0.90 -6.11 -4.95
N ILE A 181 -2.09 -6.49 -5.43
CA ILE A 181 -3.25 -5.60 -5.33
C ILE A 181 -3.75 -5.42 -3.89
N LEU A 182 -3.77 -6.48 -3.07
CA LEU A 182 -4.36 -6.44 -1.72
C LEU A 182 -3.36 -6.18 -0.59
N PHE A 183 -2.16 -6.76 -0.66
CA PHE A 183 -1.18 -6.71 0.44
C PHE A 183 -0.08 -5.66 0.23
N VAL A 184 0.16 -5.27 -1.03
CA VAL A 184 1.09 -4.20 -1.38
C VAL A 184 0.31 -2.93 -1.70
N SER A 185 -0.17 -2.76 -2.93
CA SER A 185 -0.72 -1.51 -3.45
C SER A 185 -1.88 -0.96 -2.60
N LEU A 186 -2.83 -1.79 -2.15
CA LEU A 186 -3.89 -1.29 -1.26
C LEU A 186 -3.35 -0.73 0.06
N ALA A 187 -2.39 -1.40 0.69
CA ALA A 187 -1.80 -0.94 1.94
C ALA A 187 -0.97 0.35 1.74
N GLU A 188 -0.20 0.42 0.65
CA GLU A 188 0.58 1.62 0.34
C GLU A 188 -0.32 2.80 -0.01
N GLU A 189 -1.26 2.64 -0.95
CA GLU A 189 -2.13 3.74 -1.32
C GLU A 189 -3.06 4.15 -0.18
N ALA A 190 -3.48 3.24 0.71
CA ALA A 190 -4.24 3.61 1.91
C ALA A 190 -3.44 4.56 2.82
N LEU A 191 -2.15 4.28 3.05
CA LEU A 191 -1.27 5.13 3.83
C LEU A 191 -0.99 6.45 3.11
N PHE A 192 -0.51 6.39 1.87
CA PHE A 192 -0.02 7.57 1.17
C PHE A 192 -1.17 8.43 0.62
N ARG A 193 -2.19 7.85 -0.03
CA ARG A 193 -3.29 8.63 -0.66
C ARG A 193 -4.46 8.81 0.27
N GLY A 194 -5.00 7.70 0.77
CA GLY A 194 -6.19 7.72 1.62
C GLY A 194 -5.97 8.47 2.92
N TYR A 195 -4.76 8.40 3.49
CA TYR A 195 -4.45 9.09 4.73
C TYR A 195 -3.57 10.32 4.55
N ILE A 196 -2.28 10.18 4.16
CA ILE A 196 -1.32 11.30 4.18
C ILE A 196 -1.72 12.42 3.22
N GLN A 197 -1.89 12.13 1.93
CA GLN A 197 -2.24 13.12 0.92
C GLN A 197 -3.59 13.76 1.21
N GLN A 198 -4.59 12.95 1.58
CA GLN A 198 -5.91 13.43 1.94
C GLN A 198 -5.89 14.32 3.18
N LYS A 199 -5.19 13.90 4.25
CA LYS A 199 -5.05 14.68 5.47
C LYS A 199 -4.36 15.98 5.15
N LEU A 200 -3.20 15.99 4.50
CA LEU A 200 -2.48 17.21 4.12
C LEU A 200 -3.36 18.16 3.28
N SER A 201 -4.14 17.64 2.33
CA SER A 201 -5.05 18.44 1.50
C SER A 201 -6.14 19.17 2.29
N GLN A 202 -6.40 18.79 3.56
CA GLN A 202 -7.31 19.52 4.46
C GLN A 202 -6.65 20.74 5.11
N TRP A 203 -5.32 20.82 5.14
CA TRP A 203 -4.55 21.88 5.82
C TRP A 203 -3.75 22.77 4.86
N MET A 204 -3.53 22.32 3.63
CA MET A 204 -2.76 23.05 2.62
C MET A 204 -3.33 22.83 1.22
N ASN A 205 -2.78 23.55 0.24
CA ASN A 205 -3.13 23.37 -1.15
C ASN A 205 -2.93 21.89 -1.58
N PRO A 206 -3.92 21.25 -2.23
CA PRO A 206 -3.88 19.83 -2.58
C PRO A 206 -2.73 19.46 -3.52
N TYR A 207 -2.23 20.40 -4.35
CA TYR A 207 -1.06 20.16 -5.19
C TYR A 207 0.24 20.08 -4.38
N PHE A 208 0.38 20.84 -3.29
CA PHE A 208 1.52 20.68 -2.38
C PHE A 208 1.43 19.38 -1.58
N ALA A 209 0.22 19.00 -1.15
CA ALA A 209 0.00 17.70 -0.52
C ALA A 209 0.40 16.53 -1.44
N LEU A 210 0.06 16.61 -2.73
CA LEU A 210 0.49 15.65 -3.76
C LEU A 210 2.01 15.54 -3.85
N ILE A 211 2.72 16.68 -3.98
CA ILE A 211 4.18 16.71 -4.11
C ILE A 211 4.84 16.11 -2.87
N ILE A 212 4.45 16.58 -1.67
CA ILE A 212 5.02 16.09 -0.40
C ILE A 212 4.79 14.58 -0.25
N THR A 213 3.57 14.12 -0.49
CA THR A 213 3.26 12.68 -0.35
C THR A 213 4.03 11.84 -1.37
N SER A 214 4.22 12.33 -2.59
CA SER A 214 4.98 11.61 -3.62
C SER A 214 6.47 11.53 -3.27
N LEU A 215 7.04 12.58 -2.71
CA LEU A 215 8.41 12.56 -2.16
C LEU A 215 8.54 11.57 -0.99
N LEU A 216 7.56 11.53 -0.08
CA LEU A 216 7.54 10.57 1.02
C LEU A 216 7.44 9.12 0.51
N PHE A 217 6.62 8.89 -0.52
CA PHE A 217 6.50 7.59 -1.18
C PHE A 217 7.84 7.16 -1.79
N GLY A 218 8.52 8.06 -2.50
CA GLY A 218 9.87 7.80 -3.01
C GLY A 218 10.89 7.54 -1.91
N ALA A 219 10.87 8.31 -0.84
CA ALA A 219 11.76 8.13 0.31
C ALA A 219 11.56 6.79 1.01
N ALA A 220 10.34 6.25 1.07
CA ALA A 220 10.06 4.93 1.61
C ALA A 220 10.75 3.79 0.83
N HIS A 221 11.20 4.06 -0.40
CA HIS A 221 11.91 3.11 -1.27
C HIS A 221 13.45 3.26 -1.21
N PHE A 222 13.99 3.95 -0.20
CA PHE A 222 15.43 4.20 -0.07
C PHE A 222 16.32 2.96 -0.14
N ALA A 223 15.81 1.80 0.31
CA ALA A 223 16.54 0.54 0.30
C ALA A 223 16.94 0.06 -1.11
N GLY A 224 16.26 0.53 -2.16
CA GLY A 224 16.63 0.24 -3.55
C GLY A 224 17.48 1.32 -4.22
N GLY A 225 18.00 2.29 -3.47
CA GLY A 225 18.91 3.33 -3.96
C GLY A 225 18.23 4.55 -4.59
N GLY A 226 19.02 5.58 -4.88
CA GLY A 226 18.52 6.90 -5.29
C GLY A 226 17.70 6.87 -6.59
N LEU A 227 18.06 6.01 -7.54
CA LEU A 227 17.32 5.86 -8.80
C LEU A 227 15.91 5.30 -8.55
N LEU A 228 15.78 4.29 -7.68
CA LEU A 228 14.47 3.76 -7.29
C LEU A 228 13.65 4.80 -6.55
N MET A 229 14.25 5.58 -5.64
CA MET A 229 13.55 6.66 -4.93
C MET A 229 12.97 7.70 -5.90
N ALA A 230 13.73 8.08 -6.94
CA ALA A 230 13.28 9.01 -7.97
C ALA A 230 12.10 8.44 -8.77
N PHE A 231 12.20 7.19 -9.23
CA PHE A 231 11.11 6.54 -9.98
C PHE A 231 9.86 6.29 -9.12
N ALA A 232 10.04 5.89 -7.87
CA ALA A 232 8.95 5.75 -6.91
C ALA A 232 8.28 7.11 -6.64
N THR A 233 9.04 8.21 -6.58
CA THR A 233 8.46 9.57 -6.47
C THR A 233 7.57 9.89 -7.67
N LEU A 234 8.06 9.64 -8.90
CA LEU A 234 7.29 9.88 -10.13
C LEU A 234 6.05 8.99 -10.22
N ALA A 235 6.18 7.71 -9.87
CA ALA A 235 5.05 6.79 -9.74
C ALA A 235 4.03 7.30 -8.71
N GLY A 236 4.52 7.81 -7.57
CA GLY A 236 3.70 8.41 -6.53
C GLY A 236 2.91 9.63 -7.00
N LEU A 237 3.47 10.44 -7.91
CA LEU A 237 2.75 11.54 -8.55
C LEU A 237 1.61 11.00 -9.42
N ILE A 238 1.86 9.96 -10.23
CA ILE A 238 0.83 9.34 -11.08
C ILE A 238 -0.34 8.84 -10.22
N TYR A 239 -0.05 8.08 -9.17
CA TYR A 239 -1.09 7.51 -8.30
C TYR A 239 -1.83 8.59 -7.51
N GLY A 240 -1.11 9.61 -7.06
CA GLY A 240 -1.69 10.75 -6.35
C GLY A 240 -2.59 11.61 -7.23
N ILE A 241 -2.24 11.79 -8.51
CA ILE A 241 -3.11 12.46 -9.50
C ILE A 241 -4.35 11.61 -9.77
N ALA A 242 -4.20 10.30 -9.96
CA ALA A 242 -5.32 9.38 -10.17
C ALA A 242 -6.30 9.42 -8.99
N TRP A 243 -5.79 9.47 -7.75
CA TRP A 243 -6.60 9.67 -6.54
C TRP A 243 -7.28 11.05 -6.53
N MET A 244 -6.54 12.14 -6.78
CA MET A 244 -7.10 13.51 -6.79
C MET A 244 -8.24 13.69 -7.79
N TRP A 245 -8.14 13.07 -8.96
CA TRP A 245 -9.14 13.20 -10.02
C TRP A 245 -10.37 12.33 -9.82
N SER A 246 -10.19 11.16 -9.19
CA SER A 246 -11.29 10.22 -8.98
C SER A 246 -11.97 10.37 -7.62
N GLY A 247 -11.25 10.85 -6.61
CA GLY A 247 -11.65 10.78 -5.21
C GLY A 247 -11.75 9.34 -4.67
N ARG A 248 -11.19 8.35 -5.36
CA ARG A 248 -11.38 6.92 -5.05
C ARG A 248 -10.03 6.23 -4.86
N LEU A 249 -9.85 5.61 -3.69
CA LEU A 249 -8.61 4.90 -3.36
C LEU A 249 -8.32 3.75 -4.33
N TRP A 250 -9.35 2.98 -4.70
CA TRP A 250 -9.21 1.86 -5.62
C TRP A 250 -8.71 2.25 -7.01
N VAL A 251 -8.89 3.50 -7.44
CA VAL A 251 -8.33 3.98 -8.70
C VAL A 251 -6.81 4.13 -8.58
N ALA A 252 -6.31 4.73 -7.50
CA ALA A 252 -4.87 4.79 -7.23
C ALA A 252 -4.24 3.40 -7.09
N VAL A 253 -4.93 2.50 -6.36
CA VAL A 253 -4.51 1.08 -6.25
C VAL A 253 -4.41 0.43 -7.63
N GLY A 254 -5.38 0.69 -8.52
CA GLY A 254 -5.37 0.18 -9.90
C GLY A 254 -4.18 0.68 -10.72
N PHE A 255 -3.84 1.98 -10.63
CA PHE A 255 -2.67 2.55 -11.32
C PHE A 255 -1.35 1.95 -10.78
N HIS A 256 -1.21 1.85 -9.47
CA HIS A 256 -0.05 1.26 -8.83
C HIS A 256 0.09 -0.23 -9.21
N PHE A 257 -0.97 -0.99 -9.04
CA PHE A 257 -1.01 -2.40 -9.43
C PHE A 257 -0.65 -2.60 -10.91
N THR A 258 -1.19 -1.77 -11.80
CA THR A 258 -0.90 -1.83 -13.24
C THR A 258 0.58 -1.58 -13.51
N LEU A 259 1.19 -0.57 -12.89
CA LEU A 259 2.64 -0.35 -13.01
C LEU A 259 3.43 -1.58 -12.57
N ASN A 260 3.09 -2.18 -11.43
CA ASN A 260 3.78 -3.37 -10.92
C ASN A 260 3.61 -4.60 -11.83
N VAL A 261 2.43 -4.80 -12.41
CA VAL A 261 2.18 -5.88 -13.38
C VAL A 261 2.97 -5.65 -14.65
N LEU A 262 2.95 -4.44 -15.22
CA LEU A 262 3.70 -4.15 -16.43
C LEU A 262 5.21 -4.27 -16.19
N HIS A 263 5.69 -3.82 -15.04
CA HIS A 263 7.08 -3.98 -14.60
C HIS A 263 7.46 -5.46 -14.56
N LEU A 264 6.67 -6.32 -13.90
CA LEU A 264 6.94 -7.76 -13.83
C LEU A 264 6.90 -8.42 -15.22
N LEU A 265 5.89 -8.15 -16.03
CA LEU A 265 5.65 -8.89 -17.28
C LEU A 265 6.58 -8.49 -18.43
N PHE A 266 7.03 -7.24 -18.47
CA PHE A 266 7.73 -6.68 -19.64
C PHE A 266 9.16 -6.20 -19.38
N TYR A 267 9.58 -6.12 -18.11
CA TYR A 267 10.89 -5.61 -17.73
C TYR A 267 11.57 -6.50 -16.68
N THR A 268 12.87 -6.29 -16.48
CA THR A 268 13.63 -6.88 -15.37
C THR A 268 12.96 -6.60 -14.05
N TYR A 269 12.82 -7.61 -13.17
CA TYR A 269 12.06 -7.49 -11.92
C TYR A 269 12.77 -8.22 -10.76
N PRO A 270 12.92 -7.62 -9.56
CA PRO A 270 12.38 -6.32 -9.15
C PRO A 270 13.28 -5.14 -9.54
N ILE A 271 14.55 -5.42 -9.86
CA ILE A 271 15.55 -4.48 -10.36
C ILE A 271 16.48 -5.24 -11.32
N LYS A 272 17.11 -4.51 -12.24
CA LYS A 272 18.16 -5.04 -13.11
C LYS A 272 19.42 -5.36 -12.31
N THR A 273 20.01 -6.53 -12.53
CA THR A 273 21.33 -6.85 -11.97
C THR A 273 22.40 -5.97 -12.58
N ILE A 274 23.26 -5.38 -11.75
CA ILE A 274 24.51 -4.78 -12.20
C ILE A 274 25.46 -5.95 -12.49
N ILE A 275 25.63 -6.29 -13.76
CA ILE A 275 26.71 -7.19 -14.17
C ILE A 275 27.99 -6.35 -14.07
N SER A 276 28.78 -6.59 -13.03
CA SER A 276 30.13 -6.06 -12.87
C SER A 276 31.12 -6.85 -13.72
#